data_AF-A0A1U8A937-F1
#
_entry.id   AF-A0A1U8A937-F1
#
_cell.length_a   1.000
_cell.length_b   1.000
_cell.length_c   1.000
_cell.angle_alpha   90.00
_cell.angle_beta   90.00
_cell.angle_gamma   90.00
#
_symmetry.space_group_name_H-M   'P 1'
#
loop_
_entity.id
_entity.type
_entity.pdbx_description
1 polymer ?
#
loop_
_entity_poly.entity_id
_entity_poly.type
_entity_poly.pdbx_seq_one_letter_code
_entity_poly.pdbx_strand_id
1 'polypeptide(L)'
;MEIEDLASSSDGMSDLEVTSKELNDEELQYTSGSIPKLQFKKDTSKAHWNAEMGMAGVIEKKGKMWITTGIVRRGKLYYTIEETLFLAEILAVHMLDVDDTTLFLKDLYEKVAEGKSGCCWETFEVYRHLKSLGYIVGRYVSLGP
;
A
#
# COMPACT_ATOMS: atom_id res chain seq x y z
N MET A 1 39.89 -2.55 33.43
CA MET A 1 39.41 -1.85 34.63
C MET A 1 39.89 -0.43 34.45
N GLU A 2 39.10 0.63 34.27
CA GLU A 2 37.66 0.92 34.27
C GLU A 2 37.44 2.16 33.38
N ILE A 3 36.17 2.45 33.06
CA ILE A 3 35.65 3.45 32.12
C ILE A 3 35.27 4.69 32.91
N GLU A 4 35.71 5.92 32.60
CA GLU A 4 34.99 7.15 32.98
C GLU A 4 35.38 8.32 32.07
N ASP A 5 34.47 8.77 31.21
CA ASP A 5 34.43 10.18 30.77
C ASP A 5 32.97 10.62 30.86
N LEU A 6 32.62 11.17 32.03
CA LEU A 6 31.39 11.90 32.28
C LEU A 6 31.72 13.40 32.21
N ALA A 7 31.26 14.06 31.15
CA ALA A 7 31.08 15.50 31.16
C ALA A 7 29.66 15.82 30.69
N SER A 8 28.92 16.40 31.62
CA SER A 8 27.50 16.72 31.56
C SER A 8 27.27 18.13 31.02
N SER A 9 26.08 18.31 30.45
CA SER A 9 25.23 19.51 30.51
C SER A 9 25.58 20.72 29.62
N SER A 10 24.64 21.11 28.76
CA SER A 10 23.72 22.23 29.04
C SER A 10 22.80 22.47 27.85
N ASP A 11 21.56 21.96 27.91
CA ASP A 11 20.50 22.33 26.97
C ASP A 11 19.93 23.70 27.35
N GLY A 12 20.18 24.68 26.47
CA GLY A 12 19.67 26.03 26.55
C GLY A 12 18.49 26.22 25.61
N MET A 13 17.34 26.45 26.22
CA MET A 13 16.01 26.74 25.66
C MET A 13 16.00 27.86 24.59
N SER A 14 15.27 27.63 23.49
CA SER A 14 14.60 28.69 22.74
C SER A 14 13.38 28.15 22.01
N ASP A 15 12.20 28.49 22.54
CA ASP A 15 10.94 28.38 21.85
C ASP A 15 10.91 29.34 20.66
N LEU A 16 10.54 28.85 19.48
CA LEU A 16 10.10 29.69 18.38
C LEU A 16 8.87 29.06 17.72
N GLU A 17 7.71 29.63 18.02
CA GLU A 17 6.49 29.40 17.29
C GLU A 17 6.52 30.02 15.87
N VAL A 18 5.73 29.42 14.99
CA VAL A 18 5.15 29.97 13.74
C VAL A 18 6.11 30.10 12.56
N THR A 19 5.92 29.26 11.54
CA THR A 19 5.27 29.64 10.27
C THR A 19 5.36 28.48 9.27
N SER A 20 4.22 28.10 8.72
CA SER A 20 4.08 27.29 7.51
C SER A 20 5.06 27.69 6.41
N LYS A 21 6.08 26.88 6.17
CA LYS A 21 6.89 26.95 4.96
C LYS A 21 6.72 25.63 4.22
N GLU A 22 6.09 25.72 3.05
CA GLU A 22 6.01 24.67 2.04
C GLU A 22 7.37 23.99 1.91
N LEU A 23 7.44 22.70 2.26
CA LEU A 23 8.64 21.91 2.05
C LEU A 23 8.75 21.62 0.55
N ASN A 24 9.67 22.36 -0.05
CA ASN A 24 10.11 22.28 -1.42
C ASN A 24 10.67 20.87 -1.68
N ASP A 25 10.13 20.20 -2.70
CA ASP A 25 10.24 18.76 -2.95
C ASP A 25 11.52 18.42 -3.76
N GLU A 26 12.69 18.79 -3.23
CA GLU A 26 13.93 18.65 -4.00
C GLU A 26 15.18 18.39 -3.15
N GLU A 27 15.25 17.24 -2.48
CA GLU A 27 16.52 16.51 -2.31
C GLU A 27 16.35 15.04 -1.90
N LEU A 28 16.05 14.16 -2.86
CA LEU A 28 16.32 12.72 -2.74
C LEU A 28 16.94 12.22 -4.04
N GLN A 29 18.19 12.63 -4.29
CA GLN A 29 19.01 12.03 -5.33
C GLN A 29 19.60 10.71 -4.82
N TYR A 30 18.83 9.63 -4.98
CA TYR A 30 19.38 8.30 -5.17
C TYR A 30 19.03 7.85 -6.58
N THR A 31 20.07 7.56 -7.36
CA THR A 31 20.02 7.06 -8.73
C THR A 31 18.91 6.02 -8.92
N SER A 32 17.85 6.39 -9.65
CA SER A 32 16.84 5.43 -10.12
C SER A 32 16.30 5.93 -11.45
N GLY A 33 16.45 5.11 -12.50
CA GLY A 33 15.96 5.42 -13.84
C GLY A 33 14.50 5.85 -13.79
N SER A 34 14.12 6.84 -14.60
CA SER A 34 12.81 7.50 -14.52
C SER A 34 11.67 6.48 -14.57
N ILE A 35 11.16 6.09 -13.41
CA ILE A 35 9.89 5.39 -13.31
C ILE A 35 8.87 6.43 -13.76
N PRO A 36 8.11 6.19 -14.85
CA PRO A 36 7.09 7.15 -15.27
C PRO A 36 6.16 7.38 -14.07
N LYS A 37 6.07 8.63 -13.59
CA LYS A 37 5.10 9.06 -12.58
C LYS A 37 3.73 8.73 -13.14
N LEU A 38 3.17 7.61 -12.73
CA LEU A 38 1.89 7.09 -13.20
C LEU A 38 0.80 8.02 -12.65
N GLN A 39 0.46 9.06 -13.42
CA GLN A 39 -0.62 9.98 -13.06
C GLN A 39 -1.95 9.27 -13.27
N PHE A 40 -2.42 8.59 -12.22
CA PHE A 40 -3.78 8.08 -12.19
C PHE A 40 -4.74 9.27 -12.31
N LYS A 41 -5.45 9.36 -13.44
CA LYS A 41 -6.69 10.13 -13.51
C LYS A 41 -7.62 9.66 -12.37
N LYS A 42 -8.52 10.52 -11.92
CA LYS A 42 -9.46 10.40 -10.78
C LYS A 42 -10.46 9.21 -10.86
N ASP A 43 -10.11 8.17 -11.60
CA ASP A 43 -10.87 6.96 -11.84
C ASP A 43 -10.50 5.90 -10.79
N THR A 44 -10.88 6.15 -9.54
CA THR A 44 -10.60 5.21 -8.44
C THR A 44 -11.73 4.20 -8.30
N SER A 45 -11.38 2.91 -8.34
CA SER A 45 -12.33 1.81 -8.12
C SER A 45 -12.77 1.76 -6.65
N LYS A 46 -13.85 1.04 -6.33
CA LYS A 46 -14.27 0.77 -4.94
C LYS A 46 -14.35 -0.73 -4.68
N ALA A 47 -13.93 -1.15 -3.50
CA ALA A 47 -13.99 -2.55 -3.09
C ALA A 47 -14.29 -2.69 -1.59
N HIS A 48 -15.00 -3.77 -1.22
CA HIS A 48 -15.24 -4.16 0.18
C HIS A 48 -14.27 -5.25 0.60
N TRP A 49 -13.69 -5.11 1.79
CA TRP A 49 -12.91 -6.21 2.37
C TRP A 49 -13.83 -7.34 2.83
N ASN A 50 -13.57 -8.56 2.37
CA ASN A 50 -14.21 -9.77 2.89
C ASN A 50 -13.19 -10.53 3.74
N ALA A 51 -13.34 -10.42 5.07
CA ALA A 51 -12.43 -11.05 6.03
C ALA A 51 -12.46 -12.58 5.98
N GLU A 52 -13.62 -13.19 5.69
CA GLU A 52 -13.77 -14.65 5.57
C GLU A 52 -12.97 -15.20 4.39
N MET A 53 -12.99 -14.50 3.24
CA MET A 53 -12.22 -14.89 2.06
C MET A 53 -10.79 -14.37 2.04
N GLY A 54 -10.44 -13.41 2.91
CA GLY A 54 -9.16 -12.72 2.88
C GLY A 54 -8.92 -11.94 1.58
N MET A 55 -9.99 -11.41 0.98
CA MET A 55 -9.96 -10.75 -0.33
C MET A 55 -10.86 -9.52 -0.37
N ALA A 56 -10.51 -8.53 -1.20
CA ALA A 56 -11.37 -7.38 -1.46
C ALA A 56 -12.30 -7.63 -2.65
N GLY A 57 -13.61 -7.64 -2.43
CA GLY A 57 -14.62 -7.75 -3.48
C GLY A 57 -14.87 -6.40 -4.16
N VAL A 58 -14.69 -6.32 -5.47
CA VAL A 58 -14.86 -5.08 -6.24
C VAL A 58 -16.34 -4.76 -6.42
N ILE A 59 -16.74 -3.56 -6.01
CA ILE A 59 -18.10 -3.03 -6.08
C ILE A 59 -18.25 -2.17 -7.34
N GLU A 60 -17.25 -1.33 -7.59
CA GLU A 60 -17.23 -0.37 -8.69
C GLU A 60 -15.89 -0.45 -9.41
N LYS A 61 -15.92 -0.78 -10.71
CA LYS A 61 -14.73 -0.82 -11.55
C LYS A 61 -14.54 0.55 -12.20
N LYS A 62 -13.40 1.19 -11.92
CA LYS A 62 -12.95 2.40 -12.62
C LYS A 62 -11.54 2.22 -13.16
N GLY A 63 -11.23 3.00 -14.20
CA GLY A 63 -9.94 2.94 -14.87
C GLY A 63 -9.73 1.60 -15.56
N LYS A 64 -8.46 1.22 -15.72
CA LYS A 64 -8.03 0.01 -16.45
C LYS A 64 -7.26 -0.99 -15.60
N MET A 65 -6.99 -0.68 -14.32
CA MET A 65 -6.18 -1.54 -13.44
C MET A 65 -6.79 -2.93 -13.24
N TRP A 66 -8.13 -3.02 -13.24
CA TRP A 66 -8.86 -4.29 -13.11
C TRP A 66 -8.67 -5.25 -14.29
N ILE A 67 -8.09 -4.80 -15.41
CA ILE A 67 -7.81 -5.66 -16.58
C ILE A 67 -6.63 -6.59 -16.29
N THR A 68 -5.65 -6.11 -15.50
CA THR A 68 -4.38 -6.82 -15.22
C THR A 68 -4.26 -7.29 -13.78
N THR A 69 -5.30 -7.09 -12.97
CA THR A 69 -5.28 -7.31 -11.53
C THR A 69 -6.61 -7.89 -11.08
N GLY A 70 -6.56 -8.81 -10.13
CA GLY A 70 -7.69 -9.48 -9.52
C GLY A 70 -8.05 -10.81 -10.17
N ILE A 71 -8.93 -11.53 -9.47
CA ILE A 71 -9.41 -12.86 -9.80
C ILE A 71 -10.92 -12.80 -9.96
N VAL A 72 -11.43 -13.32 -11.07
CA VAL A 72 -12.88 -13.44 -11.29
C VAL A 72 -13.37 -14.77 -10.71
N ARG A 73 -14.25 -14.70 -9.72
CA ARG A 73 -14.92 -15.87 -9.11
C ARG A 73 -16.43 -15.67 -9.19
N ARG A 74 -17.14 -16.63 -9.78
CA ARG A 74 -18.62 -16.59 -9.97
C ARG A 74 -19.10 -15.26 -10.58
N GLY A 75 -18.35 -14.74 -11.56
CA GLY A 75 -18.66 -13.47 -12.25
C GLY A 75 -18.32 -12.19 -11.47
N LYS A 76 -17.84 -12.29 -10.22
CA LYS A 76 -17.43 -11.14 -9.40
C LYS A 76 -15.90 -11.02 -9.37
N LEU A 77 -15.39 -9.79 -9.40
CA LEU A 77 -13.95 -9.51 -9.35
C LEU A 77 -13.51 -9.34 -7.90
N TYR A 78 -12.40 -9.97 -7.53
CA TYR A 78 -11.79 -9.87 -6.22
C TYR A 78 -10.31 -9.50 -6.36
N TYR A 79 -9.78 -8.73 -5.42
CA TYR A 79 -8.35 -8.50 -5.28
C TYR A 79 -7.83 -9.30 -4.08
N THR A 80 -6.67 -9.90 -4.25
CA THR A 80 -5.86 -10.44 -3.15
C THR A 80 -5.33 -9.30 -2.27
N ILE A 81 -4.82 -9.63 -1.07
CA ILE A 81 -4.31 -8.61 -0.15
C ILE A 81 -3.17 -7.77 -0.76
N GLU A 82 -2.24 -8.39 -1.49
CA GLU A 82 -1.12 -7.70 -2.14
C GLU A 82 -1.60 -6.76 -3.25
N GLU A 83 -2.61 -7.20 -4.02
CA GLU A 83 -3.25 -6.39 -5.05
C GLU A 83 -4.00 -5.22 -4.43
N THR A 84 -4.75 -5.46 -3.36
CA THR A 84 -5.49 -4.44 -2.62
C THR A 84 -4.55 -3.37 -2.07
N LEU A 85 -3.48 -3.76 -1.38
CA LEU A 85 -2.55 -2.82 -0.76
C LEU A 85 -1.84 -1.97 -1.82
N PHE A 86 -1.33 -2.58 -2.89
CA PHE A 86 -0.69 -1.85 -3.99
C PHE A 86 -1.66 -0.87 -4.69
N LEU A 87 -2.88 -1.31 -4.97
CA LEU A 87 -3.88 -0.45 -5.61
C LEU A 87 -4.30 0.70 -4.69
N ALA A 88 -4.30 0.49 -3.37
CA ALA A 88 -4.56 1.55 -2.39
C ALA A 88 -3.40 2.54 -2.31
N GLU A 89 -2.14 2.07 -2.28
CA GLU A 89 -0.93 2.92 -2.29
C GLU A 89 -0.90 3.90 -3.47
N ILE A 90 -1.35 3.43 -4.64
CA ILE A 90 -1.36 4.24 -5.87
C ILE A 90 -2.70 4.95 -6.12
N LEU A 91 -3.61 4.94 -5.14
CA LEU A 91 -4.94 5.57 -5.20
C LEU A 91 -5.83 5.06 -6.35
N ALA A 92 -5.63 3.81 -6.77
CA ALA A 92 -6.43 3.13 -7.80
C ALA A 92 -7.65 2.37 -7.23
N VAL A 93 -7.70 2.11 -5.91
CA VAL A 93 -8.89 1.58 -5.23
C VAL A 93 -9.14 2.30 -3.90
N HIS A 94 -10.39 2.62 -3.60
CA HIS A 94 -10.86 2.97 -2.26
C HIS A 94 -11.43 1.71 -1.61
N MET A 95 -10.89 1.38 -0.44
CA MET A 95 -11.34 0.26 0.36
C MET A 95 -12.43 0.70 1.32
N LEU A 96 -13.52 -0.05 1.34
CA LEU A 96 -14.65 0.14 2.23
C LEU A 96 -14.73 -1.04 3.19
N ASP A 97 -15.04 -0.74 4.44
CA ASP A 97 -15.38 -1.74 5.45
C ASP A 97 -16.85 -2.15 5.36
N VAL A 98 -17.31 -3.06 6.23
CA VAL A 98 -18.69 -3.57 6.28
C VAL A 98 -19.71 -2.44 6.44
N ASP A 99 -19.38 -1.40 7.21
CA ASP A 99 -20.27 -0.24 7.46
C ASP A 99 -20.07 0.90 6.44
N ASP A 100 -19.58 0.60 5.24
CA ASP A 100 -19.22 1.59 4.20
C ASP A 100 -18.20 2.66 4.65
N THR A 101 -17.54 2.42 5.78
CA THR A 101 -16.49 3.28 6.31
C THR A 101 -15.21 3.09 5.50
N THR A 102 -14.48 4.18 5.23
CA THR A 102 -13.22 4.08 4.47
C THR A 102 -12.16 3.39 5.32
N LEU A 103 -11.61 2.29 4.79
CA LEU A 103 -10.42 1.66 5.36
C LEU A 103 -9.19 2.47 4.98
N PHE A 104 -8.38 2.80 5.98
CA PHE A 104 -7.13 3.51 5.77
C PHE A 104 -6.03 2.55 5.32
N LEU A 105 -5.00 3.10 4.69
CA LEU A 105 -3.82 2.32 4.28
C LEU A 105 -3.18 1.59 5.47
N LYS A 106 -3.19 2.20 6.66
CA LYS A 106 -2.73 1.57 7.91
C LYS A 106 -3.44 0.25 8.20
N ASP A 107 -4.75 0.18 7.98
CA ASP A 107 -5.55 -1.02 8.25
C ASP A 107 -5.21 -2.15 7.28
N LEU A 108 -4.82 -1.81 6.04
CA LEU A 108 -4.34 -2.79 5.05
C LEU A 108 -2.96 -3.32 5.41
N TYR A 109 -2.06 -2.48 5.90
CA TYR A 109 -0.75 -2.92 6.39
C TYR A 109 -0.89 -3.86 7.59
N GLU A 110 -1.81 -3.58 8.51
CA GLU A 110 -2.09 -4.47 9.63
C GLU A 110 -2.58 -5.84 9.14
N LYS A 111 -3.46 -5.89 8.12
CA LYS A 111 -3.91 -7.15 7.51
C LYS A 111 -2.80 -7.97 6.84
N VAL A 112 -1.76 -7.33 6.33
CA VAL A 112 -0.55 -8.02 5.84
C VAL A 112 0.27 -8.55 7.02
N ALA A 113 0.48 -7.70 8.04
CA ALA A 113 1.24 -8.06 9.23
C ALA A 113 0.59 -9.21 10.04
N GLU A 114 -0.74 -9.32 10.03
CA GLU A 114 -1.46 -10.44 10.65
C GLU A 114 -1.13 -11.81 10.02
N GLY A 115 -0.64 -11.85 8.78
CA GLY A 115 -0.23 -13.08 8.08
C GLY A 115 -1.37 -14.05 7.71
N LYS A 116 -2.63 -13.73 8.00
CA LYS A 116 -3.80 -14.59 7.74
C LYS A 116 -4.26 -14.60 6.28
N SER A 117 -3.82 -13.62 5.50
CA SER A 117 -4.25 -13.36 4.12
C SER A 117 -3.38 -14.07 3.06
N GLY A 118 -2.41 -14.88 3.50
CA GLY A 118 -1.51 -15.63 2.63
C GLY A 118 -0.41 -14.80 1.95
N CYS A 119 -0.22 -13.55 2.41
CA CYS A 119 0.88 -12.67 1.98
C CYS A 119 1.72 -12.27 3.19
N CYS A 120 3.04 -12.42 3.09
CA CYS A 120 3.99 -11.77 3.99
C CYS A 120 4.56 -10.49 3.34
N TRP A 121 5.31 -9.71 4.11
CA TRP A 121 5.91 -8.45 3.64
C TRP A 121 6.87 -8.64 2.46
N GLU A 122 7.72 -9.67 2.51
CA GLU A 122 8.69 -9.94 1.45
C GLU A 122 7.98 -10.26 0.14
N THR A 123 6.88 -11.02 0.21
CA THR A 123 6.07 -11.33 -0.98
C THR A 123 5.39 -10.07 -1.53
N PHE A 124 4.91 -9.19 -0.64
CA PHE A 124 4.33 -7.92 -1.05
C PHE A 124 5.36 -6.99 -1.71
N GLU A 125 6.57 -6.89 -1.17
CA GLU A 125 7.64 -6.07 -1.76
C GLU A 125 8.01 -6.53 -3.17
N VAL A 126 8.14 -7.84 -3.38
CA VAL A 126 8.40 -8.42 -4.71
C VAL A 126 7.23 -8.12 -5.65
N TYR A 127 5.99 -8.34 -5.20
CA TYR A 127 4.79 -8.04 -5.98
C TYR A 127 4.75 -6.55 -6.39
N ARG A 128 4.96 -5.64 -5.43
CA ARG A 128 4.97 -4.19 -5.64
C ARG A 128 6.03 -3.79 -6.65
N HIS A 129 7.26 -4.29 -6.50
CA HIS A 129 8.35 -4.00 -7.42
C HIS A 129 8.02 -4.42 -8.86
N LEU A 130 7.60 -5.68 -9.04
CA LEU A 130 7.24 -6.21 -10.36
C LEU A 130 6.05 -5.45 -10.98
N LYS A 131 5.03 -5.12 -10.19
CA LYS A 131 3.89 -4.33 -10.67
C LYS A 131 4.28 -2.92 -11.07
N SER A 132 5.15 -2.25 -10.30
CA SER A 132 5.67 -0.92 -10.65
C SER A 132 6.48 -0.91 -11.96
N LEU A 133 7.12 -2.03 -12.31
CA LEU A 133 7.79 -2.21 -13.61
C LEU A 133 6.83 -2.52 -14.77
N GLY A 134 5.54 -2.72 -14.49
CA GLY A 134 4.52 -3.01 -15.51
C GLY A 134 4.29 -4.50 -15.78
N TYR A 135 4.86 -5.41 -14.97
CA TYR A 135 4.55 -6.84 -15.10
C TYR A 135 3.12 -7.14 -14.66
N ILE A 136 2.49 -8.11 -15.33
CA ILE A 136 1.23 -8.71 -14.88
C ILE A 136 1.58 -9.82 -13.89
N VAL A 137 1.52 -9.49 -12.61
CA VAL A 137 1.76 -10.43 -11.50
C VAL A 137 0.43 -10.97 -11.00
N GLY A 138 0.34 -12.28 -10.81
CA GLY A 138 -0.81 -12.95 -10.22
C GLY A 138 -0.37 -14.09 -9.30
N ARG A 139 -1.18 -14.35 -8.26
CA ARG A 139 -0.94 -15.46 -7.34
C ARG A 139 -1.36 -16.78 -7.99
N TYR A 140 -0.49 -17.78 -7.95
CA TYR A 140 -0.88 -19.14 -8.31
C TYR A 140 -1.83 -19.69 -7.26
N VAL A 141 -3.10 -19.83 -7.61
CA VAL A 141 -4.09 -20.49 -6.75
C VAL A 141 -4.19 -21.93 -7.21
N SER A 142 -3.63 -22.86 -6.42
CA SER A 142 -3.93 -24.28 -6.60
C SER A 142 -5.43 -24.45 -6.38
N LEU A 143 -6.19 -24.65 -7.45
CA LEU A 143 -7.53 -25.21 -7.36
C LEU A 143 -7.32 -26.61 -6.79
N GLY A 144 -7.68 -26.81 -5.51
CA GLY A 144 -7.70 -28.14 -4.91
C GLY A 144 -8.61 -29.08 -5.74
N PRO A 145 -8.34 -30.39 -5.71
CA PRO A 145 -9.08 -31.38 -6.49
C PRO A 145 -10.58 -31.39 -6.20
#